data_AF-A0A967VUP8-F1
#
_entry.id   AF-A0A967VUP8-F1
#
_cell.length_a   1.000
_cell.length_b   1.000
_cell.length_c   1.000
_cell.angle_alpha   90.00
_cell.angle_beta   90.00
_cell.angle_gamma   90.00
#
_symmetry.space_group_name_H-M   'P 1'
#
loop_
_entity.id
_entity.type
_entity.pdbx_description
1 polymer ?
#
loop_
_entity_poly.entity_id
_entity_poly.type
_entity_poly.pdbx_seq_one_letter_code
_entity_poly.pdbx_strand_id
1 'polypeptide(L)'
;MNAAEAGRPHAVAPELSALLAEAGRWVEETGGAFDPAVGALVEAWGLRGEGRVPTTADLAAAVEASGWDRIAVDPEADVVVRRVPGVRIDAGGFGKGAAL
;
A
#
# COMPACT_ATOMS: atom_id res chain seq x y z
N MET A 1 -1.67 -4.09 -9.92
CA MET A 1 -1.10 -3.00 -9.09
C MET A 1 0.22 -3.34 -8.38
N ASN A 2 0.30 -4.20 -7.34
CA ASN A 2 1.57 -4.39 -6.58
C ASN A 2 2.76 -4.93 -7.42
N ALA A 3 2.49 -5.56 -8.55
CA ALA A 3 3.50 -6.03 -9.52
C ALA A 3 3.85 -4.99 -10.61
N ALA A 4 3.23 -3.81 -10.62
CA ALA A 4 3.49 -2.77 -11.61
C ALA A 4 4.86 -2.12 -11.40
N GLU A 5 5.50 -1.65 -12.47
CA GLU A 5 6.79 -0.95 -12.41
C GLU A 5 6.67 0.37 -11.61
N ALA A 6 7.65 0.66 -10.76
CA ALA A 6 7.68 1.92 -10.03
C ALA A 6 7.96 3.10 -10.99
N GLY A 7 7.42 4.27 -10.68
CA GLY A 7 7.54 5.49 -11.46
C GLY A 7 6.65 5.55 -12.70
N ARG A 8 5.90 4.48 -13.02
CA ARG A 8 5.01 4.43 -14.17
C ARG A 8 3.53 4.45 -13.77
N PRO A 9 2.69 5.25 -14.46
CA PRO A 9 1.23 5.10 -14.42
C PRO A 9 0.79 3.67 -14.72
N HIS A 10 -0.07 3.14 -13.85
CA HIS A 10 -0.70 1.84 -14.04
C HIS A 10 -2.22 1.99 -13.94
N ALA A 11 -2.90 1.70 -15.04
CA ALA A 11 -4.36 1.66 -15.05
C ALA A 11 -4.87 0.56 -14.11
N VAL A 12 -5.92 0.89 -13.36
CA VAL A 12 -6.63 -0.02 -12.46
C VAL A 12 -8.11 -0.02 -12.77
N ALA A 13 -8.86 -0.97 -12.22
CA ALA A 13 -10.31 -0.95 -12.33
C ALA A 13 -10.87 0.29 -11.57
N PRO A 14 -11.94 0.94 -12.05
CA PRO A 14 -12.52 2.12 -11.41
C PRO A 14 -12.90 1.88 -9.94
N GLU A 15 -13.39 0.68 -9.62
CA GLU A 15 -13.76 0.31 -8.25
C GLU A 15 -12.54 0.26 -7.33
N LEU A 16 -11.40 -0.23 -7.84
CA LEU A 16 -10.14 -0.23 -7.10
C LEU A 16 -9.59 1.19 -6.96
N SER A 17 -9.70 2.01 -8.00
CA SER A 17 -9.31 3.42 -7.98
C SER A 17 -10.04 4.20 -6.89
N ALA A 18 -11.38 4.09 -6.88
CA ALA A 18 -12.24 4.72 -5.86
C ALA A 18 -11.92 4.21 -4.45
N LEU A 19 -11.72 2.90 -4.28
CA LEU A 19 -11.35 2.33 -2.99
C LEU A 19 -10.01 2.87 -2.48
N LEU A 20 -9.02 3.01 -3.36
CA LEU A 20 -7.71 3.54 -2.99
C LEU A 20 -7.76 5.04 -2.70
N ALA A 21 -8.58 5.80 -3.42
CA ALA A 21 -8.82 7.21 -3.11
C ALA A 21 -9.43 7.39 -1.71
N GLU A 22 -10.43 6.56 -1.37
CA GLU A 22 -11.03 6.55 -0.03
C GLU A 22 -10.01 6.15 1.05
N ALA A 23 -9.21 5.11 0.79
CA ALA A 23 -8.14 4.72 1.71
C ALA A 23 -7.14 5.88 1.95
N GLY A 24 -6.82 6.65 0.91
CA GLY A 24 -5.98 7.84 1.04
C GLY A 24 -6.58 8.94 1.91
N ARG A 25 -7.91 9.14 1.86
CA ARG A 25 -8.60 10.06 2.79
C ARG A 25 -8.44 9.61 4.25
N TRP A 26 -8.59 8.31 4.53
CA TRP A 26 -8.41 7.77 5.88
C TRP A 26 -6.97 7.90 6.39
N VAL A 27 -5.97 7.80 5.51
CA VAL A 27 -4.58 8.09 5.89
C VAL A 27 -4.45 9.51 6.42
N GLU A 28 -5.02 10.49 5.72
CA GLU A 28 -5.00 11.89 6.14
C GLU A 28 -5.78 12.11 7.44
N GLU A 29 -7.02 11.60 7.52
CA GLU A 29 -7.90 11.77 8.68
C GLU A 29 -7.33 11.15 9.96
N THR A 30 -6.57 10.06 9.84
CA THR A 30 -5.93 9.39 10.98
C THR A 30 -4.50 9.87 11.27
N GLY A 31 -3.98 10.82 10.49
CA GLY A 31 -2.59 11.26 10.60
C GLY A 31 -1.58 10.13 10.35
N GLY A 32 -1.92 9.16 9.50
CA GLY A 32 -1.09 8.01 9.17
C GLY A 32 -1.15 6.85 10.17
N ALA A 33 -2.00 6.91 11.20
CA ALA A 33 -2.21 5.76 12.08
C ALA A 33 -2.85 4.57 11.34
N PHE A 34 -3.68 4.84 10.33
CA PHE A 34 -4.04 3.91 9.28
C PHE A 34 -3.19 4.20 8.03
N ASP A 35 -2.45 3.20 7.55
CA ASP A 35 -1.71 3.30 6.28
C ASP A 35 -1.80 1.97 5.51
N PRO A 36 -2.49 1.94 4.34
CA PRO A 36 -2.54 0.76 3.48
C PRO A 36 -1.20 0.36 2.87
N ALA A 37 -0.23 1.27 2.74
CA ALA A 37 1.06 1.06 2.10
C ALA A 37 2.12 0.45 3.05
N VAL A 38 1.68 -0.32 4.04
CA VAL A 38 2.54 -1.06 4.98
C VAL A 38 2.85 -2.49 4.51
N GLY A 39 2.53 -2.84 3.27
CA GLY A 39 2.66 -4.21 2.76
C GLY A 39 4.10 -4.76 2.81
N ALA A 40 5.11 -3.90 2.68
CA ALA A 40 6.50 -4.31 2.85
C ALA A 40 6.83 -4.71 4.30
N LEU A 41 6.30 -3.99 5.28
CA LEU A 41 6.42 -4.33 6.70
C LEU A 41 5.67 -5.63 7.02
N VAL A 42 4.43 -5.77 6.53
CA VAL A 42 3.62 -7.00 6.69
C VAL A 42 4.39 -8.22 6.18
N GLU A 43 5.06 -8.11 5.04
CA GLU A 43 5.90 -9.17 4.50
C GLU A 43 7.17 -9.41 5.32
N ALA A 44 7.88 -8.36 5.74
CA ALA A 44 9.11 -8.45 6.53
C ALA A 44 8.88 -9.18 7.85
N TRP A 45 7.75 -8.92 8.50
CA TRP A 45 7.31 -9.59 9.73
C TRP A 45 6.62 -10.94 9.47
N GLY A 46 6.37 -11.32 8.23
CA GLY A 46 5.73 -12.60 7.89
C GLY A 46 4.31 -12.74 8.41
N LEU A 47 3.57 -11.64 8.56
CA LEU A 47 2.27 -11.62 9.24
C LEU A 47 1.14 -12.31 8.47
N ARG A 48 1.41 -12.74 7.23
CA ARG A 48 0.52 -13.60 6.43
C ARG A 48 0.79 -15.10 6.63
N GLY A 49 1.73 -15.47 7.49
CA GLY A 49 2.08 -16.84 7.83
C GLY A 49 2.32 -16.98 9.34
N GLU A 50 3.34 -17.74 9.73
CA GLU A 50 3.65 -18.01 11.15
C GLU A 50 4.26 -16.79 11.89
N GLY A 51 4.56 -15.71 11.17
CA GLY A 51 5.30 -14.57 11.71
C GLY A 51 6.80 -14.83 11.83
N ARG A 52 7.58 -13.75 11.86
CA ARG A 52 9.02 -13.79 12.14
C ARG A 52 9.52 -12.44 12.64
N VAL A 53 10.68 -12.44 13.29
CA VAL A 53 11.41 -11.21 13.59
C VAL A 53 12.37 -10.93 12.42
N PRO A 54 12.23 -9.81 11.69
CA PRO A 54 13.14 -9.46 10.61
C PRO A 54 14.52 -9.07 11.14
N THR A 55 15.53 -9.16 10.28
CA THR A 55 16.83 -8.56 10.58
C THR A 55 16.73 -7.03 10.58
N THR A 56 17.66 -6.33 11.22
CA THR A 56 17.71 -4.87 11.20
C THR A 56 17.76 -4.31 9.77
N ALA A 57 18.50 -4.99 8.88
CA ALA A 57 18.62 -4.58 7.48
C ALA A 57 17.30 -4.75 6.72
N ASP A 58 16.62 -5.89 6.88
CA ASP A 58 15.34 -6.15 6.22
C ASP A 58 14.24 -5.21 6.72
N LEU A 59 14.23 -4.93 8.03
CA LEU A 59 13.27 -3.99 8.62
C LEU A 59 13.50 -2.57 8.09
N ALA A 60 14.75 -2.11 8.03
CA ALA A 60 15.08 -0.79 7.49
C ALA A 60 14.65 -0.67 6.02
N ALA A 61 14.95 -1.68 5.20
CA ALA A 61 14.50 -1.71 3.81
C ALA A 61 12.97 -1.70 3.67
N ALA A 62 12.26 -2.41 4.54
CA ALA A 62 10.80 -2.43 4.56
C ALA A 62 10.19 -1.08 4.98
N VAL A 63 10.80 -0.37 5.95
CA VAL A 63 10.41 0.99 6.35
C VAL A 63 10.58 1.95 5.18
N GLU A 64 11.73 1.92 4.49
CA GLU A 64 11.97 2.77 3.31
C GLU A 64 10.99 2.49 2.16
N ALA A 65 10.47 1.27 2.09
CA ALA A 65 9.47 0.85 1.12
C ALA A 65 8.02 0.92 1.64
N SER A 66 7.74 1.58 2.76
CA SER A 66 6.39 1.74 3.30
C SER A 66 6.01 3.20 3.45
N GLY A 67 4.71 3.49 3.39
CA GLY A 67 4.19 4.85 3.52
C GLY A 67 3.28 5.23 2.36
N TRP A 68 2.11 5.79 2.67
CA TRP A 68 1.12 6.18 1.64
C TRP A 68 1.63 7.27 0.70
N ASP A 69 2.56 8.12 1.16
CA ASP A 69 3.25 9.13 0.37
C ASP A 69 4.03 8.56 -0.83
N ARG A 70 4.26 7.24 -0.85
CA ARG A 70 4.89 6.50 -1.96
C ARG A 70 3.89 5.96 -2.98
N ILE A 71 2.59 6.17 -2.77
CA ILE A 71 1.52 5.83 -3.71
C ILE A 71 0.88 7.14 -4.16
N ALA A 72 0.63 7.28 -5.46
CA ALA A 72 -0.25 8.32 -5.99
C ALA A 72 -1.43 7.66 -6.69
N VAL A 73 -2.62 8.17 -6.43
CA VAL A 73 -3.88 7.71 -7.03
C VAL A 73 -4.47 8.89 -7.78
N ASP A 74 -4.79 8.70 -9.04
CA ASP A 74 -5.56 9.61 -9.87
C ASP A 74 -6.93 8.96 -10.13
N PRO A 75 -7.96 9.31 -9.34
CA PRO A 75 -9.29 8.71 -9.46
C PRO A 75 -10.05 9.15 -10.71
N GLU A 76 -9.68 10.29 -11.32
CA GLU A 76 -10.33 10.76 -12.55
C GLU A 76 -9.83 9.98 -13.78
N ALA A 77 -8.57 9.54 -13.74
CA ALA A 77 -7.95 8.76 -14.82
C ALA A 77 -7.88 7.25 -14.55
N ASP A 78 -8.36 6.77 -13.40
CA ASP A 78 -8.22 5.38 -12.93
C ASP A 78 -6.79 4.85 -12.97
N VAL A 79 -5.85 5.69 -12.52
CA VAL A 79 -4.42 5.42 -12.57
C VAL A 79 -3.81 5.44 -11.18
N VAL A 80 -2.92 4.48 -10.93
CA VAL A 80 -2.09 4.44 -9.73
C VAL A 80 -0.61 4.46 -10.12
N VAL A 81 0.19 5.22 -9.38
CA VAL A 81 1.65 5.26 -9.52
C VAL A 81 2.30 4.82 -8.20
N ARG A 82 3.16 3.81 -8.27
CA ARG A 82 4.08 3.46 -7.18
C ARG A 82 5.33 4.32 -7.33
N ARG A 83 5.62 5.23 -6.40
CA ARG A 83 6.73 6.18 -6.51
C ARG A 83 8.10 5.54 -6.24
N VAL A 84 8.14 4.48 -5.43
CA VAL A 84 9.38 3.76 -5.11
C VAL A 84 9.25 2.27 -5.41
N PRO A 85 10.34 1.58 -5.77
CA PRO A 85 10.38 0.13 -5.80
C PRO A 85 10.04 -0.47 -4.42
N GLY A 86 9.41 -1.64 -4.41
CA GLY A 86 9.12 -2.37 -3.16
C GLY A 86 7.87 -1.92 -2.40
N VAL A 87 7.34 -0.70 -2.63
CA VAL A 87 6.09 -0.26 -1.97
C VAL A 87 4.92 -1.16 -2.32
N ARG A 88 4.18 -1.62 -1.32
CA ARG A 88 3.08 -2.56 -1.50
C ARG A 88 1.89 -2.12 -0.66
N ILE A 89 0.73 -2.18 -1.28
CA ILE A 89 -0.53 -2.00 -0.55
C ILE A 89 -0.94 -3.35 0.03
N ASP A 90 -1.27 -3.35 1.33
CA ASP A 90 -1.89 -4.45 2.03
C ASP A 90 -3.37 -4.15 2.29
N ALA A 91 -4.25 -4.89 1.63
CA ALA A 91 -5.69 -4.76 1.82
C ALA A 91 -6.22 -5.50 3.07
N GLY A 92 -5.35 -6.10 3.89
CA GLY A 92 -5.77 -6.91 5.04
C GLY A 92 -6.59 -6.14 6.07
N GLY A 93 -6.36 -4.83 6.19
CA GLY A 93 -7.03 -3.93 7.15
C GLY A 93 -8.35 -3.30 6.68
N PHE A 94 -8.65 -3.27 5.37
CA PHE A 94 -9.84 -2.59 4.82
C PHE A 94 -10.59 -3.41 3.75
N GLY A 95 -9.95 -4.41 3.15
CA GLY A 95 -10.55 -5.22 2.08
C GLY A 95 -11.76 -6.04 2.53
N LYS A 96 -11.89 -6.34 3.82
CA LYS A 96 -13.08 -7.01 4.38
C LYS A 96 -14.31 -6.10 4.42
N GLY A 97 -14.13 -4.79 4.56
CA GLY A 97 -15.21 -3.81 4.49
C GLY A 97 -15.58 -3.45 3.04
N ALA A 98 -14.61 -3.51 2.12
CA ALA A 98 -14.79 -3.20 0.71
C ALA A 98 -15.51 -4.29 -0.12
N ALA A 99 -15.61 -5.52 0.41
CA ALA A 99 -16.26 -6.66 -0.24
C ALA A 99 -17.70 -6.91 0.25
N LEU A 100 -18.27 -5.98 1.04
CA LEU A 100 -19.63 -6.04 1.58
C LEU A 100 -20.63 -5.28 0.71
#